data_AF-A0A085FPR4-F1
#
_entry.id   AF-A0A085FPR4-F1
#
_cell.length_a   1.000
_cell.length_b   1.000
_cell.length_c   1.000
_cell.angle_alpha   90.00
_cell.angle_beta   90.00
_cell.angle_gamma   90.00
#
_symmetry.space_group_name_H-M   'P 1'
#
loop_
_entity.id
_entity.type
_entity.pdbx_description
1 polymer ?
#
loop_
_entity_poly.entity_id
_entity_poly.type
_entity_poly.pdbx_seq_one_letter_code
_entity_poly.pdbx_strand_id
1 'polypeptide(L)' 'MASPGKKAFPLRIDPALWEELQRLAARDLRSVNAEIEFLLREGLARRGIKHVEARGKGGDEVGEKVSGKI' A
#
# COMPACT_ATOMS: atom_id res chain seq x y z
N MET A 1 4.27 3.09 12.44
CA MET A 1 3.18 4.03 12.10
C MET A 1 2.43 3.48 10.90
N ALA A 2 1.10 3.49 10.91
CA ALA A 2 0.32 3.14 9.72
C ALA A 2 0.58 4.16 8.61
N SER A 3 0.81 3.71 7.38
CA SER A 3 0.98 4.60 6.23
C SER A 3 -0.32 5.39 6.02
N PRO A 4 -0.27 6.74 5.93
CA PRO A 4 -1.44 7.55 5.68
C PRO A 4 -2.21 7.06 4.45
N GLY A 5 -3.53 6.94 4.56
CA GLY A 5 -4.39 6.48 3.46
C GLY A 5 -4.43 4.96 3.22
N LYS A 6 -3.72 4.16 4.02
CA LYS A 6 -3.82 2.69 3.95
C LYS A 6 -4.71 2.15 5.07
N LYS A 7 -5.66 1.28 4.71
CA LYS A 7 -6.53 0.60 5.66
C LYS A 7 -5.80 -0.61 6.25
N ALA A 8 -5.62 -0.62 7.57
CA ALA A 8 -5.16 -1.81 8.28
C ALA A 8 -6.33 -2.82 8.40
N PHE A 9 -6.07 -4.08 8.03
CA PHE A 9 -7.07 -5.14 8.09
C PHE A 9 -6.42 -6.43 8.64
N PRO A 10 -7.03 -7.08 9.65
CA PRO A 10 -6.53 -8.36 10.15
C PRO A 10 -6.79 -9.47 9.13
N LEU A 11 -5.73 -10.03 8.57
CA LEU A 11 -5.80 -11.14 7.63
C LEU A 11 -5.59 -12.47 8.37
N ARG A 12 -6.51 -13.42 8.20
CA ARG A 12 -6.29 -14.81 8.61
C ARG A 12 -5.62 -15.54 7.45
N ILE A 13 -4.38 -15.95 7.64
CA ILE A 13 -3.56 -16.60 6.62
C ILE A 13 -2.96 -17.89 7.18
N ASP A 14 -2.82 -18.90 6.33
CA ASP A 14 -2.08 -20.12 6.65
C ASP A 14 -0.60 -19.77 6.93
N PRO A 15 0.01 -20.27 8.01
CA PRO A 15 1.42 -20.03 8.30
C PRO A 15 2.39 -20.46 7.19
N ALA A 16 2.13 -21.59 6.51
CA ALA A 16 2.99 -22.04 5.41
C ALA A 16 2.90 -21.08 4.21
N LEU A 17 1.71 -20.56 3.93
CA LEU A 17 1.53 -19.54 2.90
C LEU A 17 2.25 -18.23 3.26
N TRP A 18 2.24 -17.85 4.54
CA TRP A 18 2.95 -16.68 5.02
C TRP A 18 4.47 -16.81 4.80
N GLU A 19 5.06 -17.98 5.03
CA GLU A 19 6.49 -18.22 4.76
C GLU A 19 6.85 -18.08 3.28
N GLU A 20 5.99 -18.56 2.38
CA GLU A 20 6.22 -18.39 0.94
C GLU A 20 6.09 -16.92 0.51
N LEU A 21 5.13 -16.17 1.07
CA LEU A 21 5.00 -14.73 0.82
C LEU A 21 6.23 -13.95 1.33
N GLN A 22 6.79 -14.33 2.48
CA GLN A 22 8.02 -13.72 3.00
C GLN A 22 9.20 -13.96 2.07
N ARG A 23 9.37 -15.20 1.58
CA ARG A 23 10.44 -15.54 0.62
C ARG A 23 10.30 -14.79 -0.70
N LEU A 24 9.07 -14.69 -1.20
CA LEU A 24 8.77 -13.96 -2.44
C LEU A 24 9.07 -12.46 -2.28
N ALA A 25 8.59 -11.85 -1.20
CA ALA A 25 8.84 -10.43 -0.91
C ALA A 25 10.34 -10.13 -0.76
N ALA A 26 11.10 -11.02 -0.13
CA ALA A 26 12.56 -10.89 0.01
C ALA A 26 13.26 -10.95 -1.35
N ARG A 27 12.85 -11.85 -2.24
CA ARG A 27 13.37 -11.94 -3.61
C ARG A 27 13.09 -10.67 -4.41
N ASP A 28 11.91 -10.09 -4.23
CA ASP A 28 11.44 -8.93 -4.98
C ASP A 28 11.78 -7.60 -4.27
N LEU A 29 12.68 -7.64 -3.27
CA LEU A 29 13.21 -6.51 -2.50
C LEU A 29 12.14 -5.57 -1.96
N ARG A 30 11.07 -6.14 -1.39
CA ARG A 30 9.94 -5.37 -0.85
C ARG A 30 9.46 -5.89 0.49
N SER A 31 8.67 -5.07 1.18
CA SER A 31 7.98 -5.52 2.37
C SER A 31 6.90 -6.56 2.02
N VAL A 32 6.61 -7.46 2.95
CA VAL A 32 5.55 -8.47 2.78
C VAL A 32 4.19 -7.83 2.49
N ASN A 33 3.89 -6.68 3.12
CA ASN A 33 2.65 -5.95 2.85
C ASN A 33 2.59 -5.40 1.41
N ALA A 34 3.71 -4.90 0.89
CA ALA A 34 3.78 -4.43 -0.49
C ALA A 34 3.64 -5.59 -1.49
N GLU A 35 4.22 -6.77 -1.18
CA GLU A 35 4.04 -7.98 -1.97
C GLU A 35 2.58 -8.45 -1.99
N ILE A 36 1.93 -8.48 -0.83
CA ILE A 36 0.50 -8.82 -0.74
C ILE A 36 -0.34 -7.84 -1.57
N GLU A 37 -0.08 -6.53 -1.47
CA GLU A 37 -0.80 -5.54 -2.26
C GLU A 37 -0.60 -5.75 -3.76
N PHE A 38 0.62 -6.05 -4.19
CA PHE A 38 0.94 -6.36 -5.58
C PHE A 38 0.17 -7.59 -6.09
N LEU A 39 0.24 -8.71 -5.36
CA LEU A 39 -0.44 -9.96 -5.71
C LEU A 39 -1.97 -9.79 -5.76
N LEU A 40 -2.55 -9.02 -4.85
CA LEU A 40 -3.99 -8.72 -4.85
C LEU A 40 -4.38 -7.90 -6.09
N ARG A 41 -3.58 -6.88 -6.45
CA ARG A 41 -3.82 -6.07 -7.65
C ARG A 41 -3.69 -6.90 -8.92
N GLU A 42 -2.69 -7.78 -9.01
CA GLU A 42 -2.57 -8.75 -10.10
C GLU A 42 -3.78 -9.68 -10.17
N GLY A 43 -4.22 -10.23 -9.03
CA GLY A 43 -5.38 -11.12 -8.96
C GLY A 43 -6.68 -10.47 -9.43
N LEU A 44 -6.88 -9.18 -9.12
CA LEU A 44 -7.99 -8.38 -9.64
C LEU A 44 -7.86 -8.14 -11.16
N ALA A 45 -6.68 -7.75 -11.62
CA ALA A 45 -6.42 -7.47 -13.04
C ALA A 45 -6.66 -8.71 -13.92
N ARG A 46 -6.22 -9.90 -13.48
CA ARG A 46 -6.47 -11.18 -14.17
C ARG A 46 -7.96 -11.52 -14.29
N ARG A 47 -8.80 -10.94 -13.43
CA ARG A 47 -10.28 -11.05 -13.47
C ARG A 47 -10.95 -9.91 -14.24
N GLY A 48 -10.19 -9.02 -14.85
CA GLY A 48 -10.70 -7.83 -15.54
C GLY A 48 -11.21 -6.73 -14.60
N ILE A 49 -10.93 -6.82 -13.31
CA ILE A 49 -11.39 -5.83 -12.32
C ILE A 49 -10.35 -4.71 -12.23
N LYS A 50 -10.74 -3.52 -12.68
CA LYS A 50 -9.90 -2.31 -12.56
C LYS A 50 -10.00 -1.76 -11.14
N HIS A 51 -8.88 -1.66 -10.44
CA HIS A 51 -8.81 -0.89 -9.20
C HIS A 51 -8.58 0.58 -9.56
N VAL A 52 -9.52 1.46 -9.23
CA VAL A 52 -9.30 2.90 -9.33
C VAL A 52 -8.57 3.30 -8.06
N GLU A 53 -7.32 3.76 -8.18
CA GLU A 53 -6.62 4.31 -7.02
C GLU A 53 -7.41 5.50 -6.50
N ALA A 54 -7.81 5.46 -5.23
CA ALA A 54 -8.29 6.65 -4.56
C ALA A 54 -7.11 7.63 -4.54
N ARG A 55 -7.15 8.67 -5.39
CA ARG A 55 -6.19 9.78 -5.40
C ARG A 55 -5.80 10.12 -3.96
N GLY A 56 -4.51 10.04 -3.66
CA GLY A 56 -3.97 10.44 -2.36
C GLY A 56 -4.38 11.89 -2.05
N LYS A 57 -5.36 12.07 -1.17
CA LYS A 57 -5.49 13.30 -0.39
C LYS A 57 -4.66 13.10 0.87
N GLY A 58 -3.41 13.55 0.82
CA GLY A 58 -2.49 13.49 1.95
C GLY A 58 -1.08 13.81 1.49
N GLY A 59 -0.83 15.08 1.17
CA GLY A 59 0.50 15.53 0.73
C GLY A 59 0.66 17.03 0.48
N ASP A 60 -0.42 17.79 0.27
CA ASP A 60 -0.32 19.23 -0.02
C ASP A 60 -0.70 20.10 1.19
N GLU A 61 0.00 19.97 2.33
CA GLU A 61 -0.05 20.99 3.38
C GLU A 61 1.26 21.03 4.18
N VAL A 62 2.35 21.59 3.64
CA VAL A 62 3.27 22.50 4.38
C VAL A 62 4.05 23.35 3.37
N GLY A 63 3.80 24.66 3.37
CA GLY A 63 4.50 25.63 2.52
C GLY A 63 4.02 27.05 2.77
N GLU A 64 4.05 27.45 4.05
CA GLU A 64 4.37 28.80 4.53
C GLU A 64 4.01 29.99 3.63
N LYS A 65 2.89 30.66 3.94
CA LYS A 65 2.75 32.10 3.72
C LYS A 65 2.63 32.79 5.07
N VAL A 66 3.77 33.02 5.70
CA VAL A 66 3.88 33.96 6.83
C VAL A 66 4.42 35.27 6.29
N SER A 67 3.61 36.32 6.49
CA SER A 67 3.99 37.74 6.64
C SER A 67 4.64 38.44 5.43
N GLY A 68 4.32 39.68 5.08
CA GLY A 68 3.54 40.69 5.75
C GLY A 68 3.12 41.76 4.74
N LYS A 69 1.94 42.33 4.97
CA LYS A 69 1.47 43.53 4.30
C LYS A 69 1.87 44.68 5.22
N ILE A 70 2.78 45.52 4.76
CA ILE A 70 2.96 46.90 5.24
C ILE A 70 2.72 47.79 4.04
#